data_AF-A0A366W3Q0-F1
#
_entry.id   AF-A0A366W3Q0-F1
#
_cell.length_a   1.000
_cell.length_b   1.000
_cell.length_c   1.000
_cell.angle_alpha   90.00
_cell.angle_beta   90.00
_cell.angle_gamma   90.00
#
_symmetry.space_group_name_H-M   'P 1'
#
loop_
_entity.id
_entity.type
_entity.pdbx_description
1 polymer ?
#
loop_
_entity_poly.entity_id
_entity_poly.type
_entity_poly.pdbx_seq_one_letter_code
_entity_poly.pdbx_strand_id
1 'polypeptide(L)'
;MPSTTIANFDAGRIPDVSDEANFHADATYVFEHMASDIIPGINANLEWMNAALAGAETLVDAVADLQGLVGDTTPFAKTLLDDPDATTARATLEAQVYSANLTTALAAYTLPEIAGAAGQLLFNSSAGMAAWSDIGDLIAGQDFGAVGTYAFLTNPVATADTIVAGSTYAGSGLYPAGIRNNNGVSTGSDNPDTNADAGICHALPAMSGTWQAMGSFTETLTRRSKTTLYLRIL
;
A
#
# COMPACT_ATOMS: atom_id res chain seq x y z
N MET A 1 30.14 -53.12 9.09
CA MET A 1 30.10 -54.35 8.28
C MET A 1 30.29 -55.52 9.22
N PRO A 2 29.45 -56.56 9.19
CA PRO A 2 29.77 -57.79 9.89
C PRO A 2 31.09 -58.34 9.34
N SER A 3 32.08 -58.53 10.20
CA SER A 3 33.34 -59.18 9.82
C SER A 3 33.26 -60.64 10.21
N THR A 4 33.29 -61.54 9.24
CA THR A 4 33.50 -62.96 9.49
C THR A 4 34.99 -63.22 9.62
N THR A 5 35.44 -63.61 10.82
CA THR A 5 36.80 -64.09 11.03
C THR A 5 36.96 -65.41 10.28
N ILE A 6 37.99 -65.52 9.42
CA ILE A 6 38.30 -66.77 8.73
C ILE A 6 38.93 -67.71 9.78
N ALA A 7 38.14 -68.65 10.29
CA ALA A 7 38.63 -69.64 11.22
C ALA A 7 39.47 -70.67 10.46
N ASN A 8 40.62 -71.06 11.03
CA ASN A 8 41.50 -72.13 10.50
C ASN A 8 42.32 -71.82 9.23
N PHE A 9 42.48 -70.55 8.86
CA PHE A 9 43.45 -70.15 7.84
C PHE A 9 44.88 -70.15 8.42
N ASP A 10 45.76 -70.95 7.84
CA ASP A 10 47.18 -71.05 8.18
C ASP A 10 48.02 -70.41 7.07
N ALA A 11 48.56 -69.22 7.37
CA ALA A 11 49.40 -68.49 6.43
C ALA A 11 50.73 -69.20 6.12
N GLY A 12 51.14 -70.19 6.93
CA GLY A 12 52.35 -70.99 6.70
C GLY A 12 52.21 -72.02 5.58
N ARG A 13 50.99 -72.32 5.12
CA ARG A 13 50.69 -73.24 4.01
C ARG A 13 50.50 -72.54 2.67
N ILE A 14 50.97 -71.30 2.56
CA ILE A 14 51.00 -70.60 1.28
C ILE A 14 52.13 -71.22 0.46
N PRO A 15 51.88 -71.64 -0.80
CA PRO A 15 52.89 -72.30 -1.61
C PRO A 15 54.15 -71.43 -1.73
N ASP A 16 55.29 -71.97 -1.29
CA ASP A 16 56.61 -71.37 -1.48
C ASP A 16 57.33 -72.06 -2.63
N VAL A 17 58.03 -71.28 -3.44
CA VAL A 17 58.88 -71.74 -4.55
C VAL A 17 60.04 -72.62 -4.08
N SER A 18 60.34 -72.64 -2.78
CA SER A 18 61.39 -73.49 -2.20
C SER A 18 60.93 -74.90 -1.78
N ASP A 19 59.61 -75.17 -1.74
CA ASP A 19 59.02 -76.45 -1.33
C ASP A 19 58.10 -77.04 -2.41
N GLU A 20 58.69 -77.35 -3.57
CA GLU A 20 57.99 -77.90 -4.74
C GLU A 20 57.31 -79.25 -4.46
N ALA A 21 57.81 -80.01 -3.47
CA ALA A 21 57.23 -81.29 -3.06
C ALA A 21 55.84 -81.12 -2.42
N ASN A 22 55.59 -80.00 -1.74
CA ASN A 22 54.32 -79.72 -1.07
C ASN A 22 53.43 -78.71 -1.82
N PHE A 23 53.91 -78.09 -2.91
CA PHE A 23 53.17 -77.11 -3.71
C PHE A 23 51.74 -77.53 -4.06
N HIS A 24 51.53 -78.78 -4.48
CA HIS A 24 50.19 -79.28 -4.83
C HIS A 24 49.25 -79.39 -3.62
N ALA A 25 49.77 -79.76 -2.45
CA ALA A 25 48.99 -79.86 -1.22
C ALA A 25 48.61 -78.47 -0.70
N ASP A 26 49.55 -77.54 -0.75
CA ASP A 26 49.35 -76.15 -0.35
C ASP A 26 48.40 -75.40 -1.29
N ALA A 27 48.53 -75.61 -2.60
CA ALA A 27 47.60 -75.07 -3.58
C ALA A 27 46.18 -75.62 -3.36
N THR A 28 46.05 -76.92 -3.09
CA THR A 28 44.74 -77.54 -2.78
C THR A 28 44.13 -76.92 -1.52
N TYR A 29 44.92 -76.75 -0.45
CA TYR A 29 44.48 -76.10 0.78
C TYR A 29 43.95 -74.68 0.55
N VAL A 30 44.67 -73.87 -0.23
CA VAL A 30 44.25 -72.50 -0.56
C VAL A 30 42.93 -72.49 -1.35
N PHE A 31 42.80 -73.33 -2.38
CA PHE A 31 41.57 -73.41 -3.17
C PHE A 31 40.37 -73.90 -2.36
N GLU A 32 40.56 -74.89 -1.48
CA GLU A 32 39.52 -75.37 -0.58
C GLU A 32 39.06 -74.26 0.36
N HIS A 33 39.98 -73.54 1.02
CA HIS A 33 39.64 -72.41 1.91
C HIS A 33 38.97 -71.24 1.17
N MET A 34 39.43 -70.94 -0.04
CA MET A 34 38.77 -69.93 -0.88
C MET A 34 37.32 -70.30 -1.18
N ALA A 35 37.07 -71.58 -1.50
CA ALA A 35 35.76 -72.08 -1.85
C ALA A 35 34.82 -72.24 -0.64
N SER A 36 35.34 -72.71 0.51
CA SER A 36 34.52 -72.99 1.70
C SER A 36 34.17 -71.74 2.50
N ASP A 37 35.10 -70.79 2.61
CA ASP A 37 34.99 -69.72 3.61
C ASP A 37 35.00 -68.32 2.99
N ILE A 38 35.96 -68.03 2.11
CA ILE A 38 36.16 -66.67 1.57
C ILE A 38 35.03 -66.29 0.60
N ILE A 39 34.78 -67.13 -0.41
CA ILE A 39 33.76 -66.84 -1.43
C ILE A 39 32.35 -66.75 -0.80
N PRO A 40 31.93 -67.69 0.07
CA PRO A 40 30.64 -67.58 0.75
C PRO A 40 30.54 -66.33 1.64
N GLY A 41 31.60 -65.96 2.36
CA GLY A 41 31.64 -64.74 3.16
C GLY A 41 31.49 -63.47 2.33
N ILE A 42 32.14 -63.39 1.17
CA ILE A 42 31.99 -62.27 0.22
C ILE A 42 30.54 -62.20 -0.30
N ASN A 43 29.97 -63.34 -0.71
CA ASN A 43 28.59 -63.38 -1.21
C ASN A 43 27.59 -62.92 -0.13
N ALA A 44 27.74 -63.37 1.11
CA ALA A 44 26.89 -62.93 2.22
C ALA A 44 27.00 -61.43 2.50
N ASN A 45 28.21 -60.86 2.39
CA ASN A 45 28.43 -59.42 2.54
C ASN A 45 27.80 -58.62 1.39
N LEU A 46 27.89 -59.11 0.15
CA LEU A 46 27.25 -58.49 -1.00
C LEU A 46 25.72 -58.54 -0.90
N GLU A 47 25.16 -59.67 -0.44
CA GLU A 47 23.73 -59.80 -0.17
C GLU A 47 23.28 -58.82 0.93
N TRP A 48 24.06 -58.69 2.01
CA TRP A 48 23.77 -57.73 3.08
C TRP A 48 23.80 -56.29 2.56
N MET A 49 24.80 -55.94 1.74
CA MET A 49 24.89 -54.61 1.12
C MET A 49 23.69 -54.33 0.22
N ASN A 50 23.30 -55.30 -0.63
CA ASN A 50 22.13 -55.17 -1.49
C ASN A 50 20.86 -54.99 -0.65
N ALA A 51 20.67 -55.79 0.39
CA ALA A 51 19.50 -55.68 1.26
C ALA A 51 19.46 -54.34 2.03
N ALA A 52 20.61 -53.88 2.53
CA ALA A 52 20.72 -52.60 3.23
C ALA A 52 20.44 -51.39 2.31
N LEU A 53 20.75 -51.51 1.01
CA LEU A 53 20.54 -50.45 0.04
C LEU A 53 19.17 -50.51 -0.66
N ALA A 54 18.51 -51.67 -0.72
CA ALA A 54 17.28 -51.90 -1.48
C ALA A 54 16.05 -51.09 -1.01
N GLY A 55 16.10 -50.44 0.15
CA GLY A 55 15.02 -49.61 0.68
C GLY A 55 15.48 -48.25 1.19
N ALA A 56 16.74 -47.87 0.95
CA ALA A 56 17.21 -46.55 1.29
C ALA A 56 16.71 -45.56 0.23
N GLU A 57 16.10 -44.45 0.66
CA GLU A 57 15.84 -43.34 -0.25
C GLU A 57 17.13 -42.93 -0.92
N THR A 58 17.09 -42.89 -2.25
CA THR A 58 18.19 -42.42 -3.06
C THR A 58 18.12 -40.91 -3.18
N LEU A 59 19.22 -40.29 -3.62
CA LEU A 59 19.21 -38.89 -4.04
C LEU A 59 18.21 -38.66 -5.19
N VAL A 60 17.94 -39.68 -6.00
CA VAL A 60 16.97 -39.60 -7.10
C VAL A 60 15.55 -39.52 -6.55
N ASP A 61 15.23 -40.28 -5.50
CA ASP A 61 13.93 -40.23 -4.82
C ASP A 61 13.71 -38.86 -4.17
N ALA A 62 14.70 -38.36 -3.44
CA ALA A 62 14.62 -37.03 -2.82
C ALA A 62 14.46 -35.90 -3.86
N VAL A 63 15.12 -36.00 -5.02
CA VAL A 63 14.95 -35.04 -6.11
C VAL A 63 13.56 -35.15 -6.74
N ALA A 64 13.04 -36.37 -6.92
CA ALA A 64 11.69 -36.58 -7.44
C ALA A 64 10.63 -35.98 -6.50
N ASP A 65 10.77 -36.18 -5.19
CA ASP A 65 9.87 -35.60 -4.19
C ASP A 65 9.90 -34.06 -4.21
N LEU A 66 11.10 -33.47 -4.30
CA LEU A 66 11.25 -32.02 -4.40
C LEU A 66 10.64 -31.47 -5.69
N GLN A 67 10.80 -32.18 -6.81
CA GLN A 67 10.18 -31.82 -8.09
C GLN A 67 8.66 -31.90 -8.01
N GLY A 68 8.11 -32.92 -7.35
CA GLY A 68 6.68 -33.04 -7.07
C GLY A 68 6.16 -31.86 -6.26
N LEU A 69 6.84 -31.54 -5.15
CA LEU A 69 6.48 -30.41 -4.29
C LEU A 69 6.47 -29.07 -5.04
N VAL A 70 7.49 -28.82 -5.87
CA VAL A 70 7.56 -27.60 -6.69
C VAL A 70 6.52 -27.62 -7.82
N GLY A 71 6.21 -28.80 -8.38
CA GLY A 71 5.20 -28.99 -9.43
C GLY A 71 3.78 -28.66 -8.99
N ASP A 72 3.45 -28.94 -7.72
CA ASP A 72 2.12 -28.67 -7.13
C ASP A 72 1.91 -27.20 -6.73
N THR A 73 2.92 -26.33 -6.89
CA THR A 73 2.79 -24.91 -6.59
C THR A 73 1.96 -24.16 -7.65
N THR A 74 1.23 -23.12 -7.22
CA THR A 74 0.49 -22.26 -8.16
C THR A 74 1.46 -21.51 -9.08
N PRO A 75 1.04 -21.09 -10.30
CA PRO A 75 1.90 -20.31 -11.19
C PRO A 75 2.48 -19.06 -10.53
N PHE A 76 1.71 -18.37 -9.67
CA PHE A 76 2.18 -17.22 -8.91
C PHE A 76 3.23 -17.61 -7.85
N ALA A 77 3.03 -18.70 -7.11
CA ALA A 77 4.03 -19.18 -6.16
C ALA A 77 5.33 -19.57 -6.89
N LYS A 78 5.22 -20.19 -8.06
CA LYS A 78 6.36 -20.52 -8.91
C LYS A 78 7.13 -19.27 -9.36
N THR A 79 6.43 -18.20 -9.75
CA THR A 79 7.11 -16.93 -10.09
C THR A 79 7.89 -16.32 -8.93
N LEU A 80 7.46 -16.54 -7.68
CA LEU A 80 8.21 -16.09 -6.50
C LEU A 80 9.40 -17.00 -6.17
N LEU A 81 9.25 -18.32 -6.36
CA LEU A 81 10.32 -19.30 -6.11
C LEU A 81 11.43 -19.23 -7.16
N ASP A 82 11.08 -18.90 -8.41
CA ASP A 82 12.02 -18.78 -9.52
C ASP A 82 12.69 -17.40 -9.59
N ASP A 83 12.30 -16.43 -8.73
CA ASP A 83 12.88 -15.08 -8.71
C ASP A 83 14.27 -15.09 -8.03
N PRO A 84 15.35 -14.76 -8.76
CA PRO A 84 16.69 -14.76 -8.20
C PRO A 84 16.97 -13.60 -7.23
N ASP A 85 16.10 -12.59 -7.16
CA ASP A 85 16.25 -11.41 -6.31
C ASP A 85 15.09 -11.32 -5.29
N ALA A 86 15.44 -11.47 -4.00
CA ALA A 86 14.47 -11.38 -2.91
C ALA A 86 13.74 -10.02 -2.85
N THR A 87 14.36 -8.95 -3.33
CA THR A 87 13.74 -7.61 -3.42
C THR A 87 12.65 -7.59 -4.48
N THR A 88 12.91 -8.20 -5.64
CA THR A 88 11.94 -8.30 -6.74
C THR A 88 10.79 -9.22 -6.37
N ALA A 89 11.06 -10.35 -5.73
CA ALA A 89 10.04 -11.25 -5.21
C ALA A 89 9.12 -10.54 -4.20
N ARG A 90 9.71 -9.75 -3.28
CA ARG A 90 8.93 -8.94 -2.33
C ARG A 90 8.07 -7.90 -3.03
N ALA A 91 8.61 -7.18 -4.01
CA ALA A 91 7.85 -6.19 -4.76
C ALA A 91 6.66 -6.82 -5.52
N THR A 92 6.84 -8.02 -6.07
CA THR A 92 5.79 -8.79 -6.74
C THR A 92 4.67 -9.18 -5.76
N LEU A 93 5.04 -9.64 -4.56
CA LEU A 93 4.07 -9.95 -3.50
C LEU A 93 3.32 -8.70 -3.01
N GLU A 94 4.02 -7.59 -2.80
CA GLU A 94 3.43 -6.31 -2.40
C GLU A 94 2.43 -5.80 -3.46
N ALA A 95 2.77 -5.91 -4.74
CA ALA A 95 1.87 -5.55 -5.84
C ALA A 95 0.59 -6.40 -5.85
N GLN A 96 0.72 -7.71 -5.59
CA GLN A 96 -0.43 -8.61 -5.51
C GLN A 96 -1.37 -8.24 -4.34
N VAL A 97 -0.80 -7.93 -3.17
CA VAL A 97 -1.56 -7.45 -2.00
C VAL A 97 -2.24 -6.12 -2.31
N TYR A 98 -1.54 -5.18 -2.94
CA TYR A 98 -2.09 -3.89 -3.32
C TYR A 98 -3.27 -4.04 -4.28
N SER A 99 -3.14 -4.89 -5.30
CA SER A 99 -4.20 -5.18 -6.27
C SER A 99 -5.45 -5.78 -5.61
N ALA A 100 -5.27 -6.70 -4.67
CA ALA A 100 -6.37 -7.31 -3.91
C ALA A 100 -7.09 -6.27 -3.02
N ASN A 101 -6.33 -5.40 -2.35
CA ASN A 101 -6.88 -4.33 -1.53
C ASN A 101 -7.64 -3.30 -2.38
N LEU A 102 -7.09 -2.93 -3.54
CA LEU A 102 -7.77 -2.01 -4.47
C LEU A 102 -9.06 -2.62 -5.01
N THR A 103 -9.05 -3.90 -5.37
CA THR A 103 -10.25 -4.62 -5.83
C THR A 103 -11.32 -4.62 -4.73
N THR A 104 -10.93 -4.87 -3.48
CA THR A 104 -11.84 -4.85 -2.33
C THR A 104 -12.42 -3.45 -2.08
N ALA A 105 -11.57 -2.41 -2.14
CA ALA A 105 -12.00 -1.04 -1.96
C ALA A 105 -12.98 -0.60 -3.06
N LEU A 106 -12.71 -0.98 -4.32
CA LEU A 106 -13.59 -0.67 -5.45
C LEU A 106 -14.92 -1.42 -5.38
N ALA A 107 -14.91 -2.68 -4.92
CA ALA A 107 -16.13 -3.47 -4.72
C ALA A 107 -16.98 -2.93 -3.56
N ALA A 108 -16.35 -2.37 -2.53
CA ALA A 108 -17.04 -1.72 -1.42
C ALA A 108 -17.56 -0.31 -1.77
N TYR A 109 -16.97 0.33 -2.78
CA TYR A 109 -17.39 1.65 -3.22
C TYR A 109 -18.77 1.58 -3.87
N THR A 110 -19.75 2.20 -3.22
CA THR A 110 -21.13 2.23 -3.68
C THR A 110 -21.52 3.67 -4.01
N LEU A 111 -22.12 3.85 -5.19
CA LEU A 111 -22.82 5.09 -5.53
C LEU A 111 -24.24 5.02 -4.96
N PRO A 112 -24.82 6.14 -4.51
CA PRO A 112 -26.24 6.18 -4.15
C PRO A 112 -27.11 5.74 -5.33
N GLU A 113 -28.07 4.85 -5.07
CA GLU A 113 -29.01 4.34 -6.09
C GLU A 113 -30.00 5.41 -6.57
N ILE A 114 -30.14 6.50 -5.81
CA ILE A 114 -31.09 7.58 -6.08
C ILE A 114 -30.30 8.82 -6.48
N ALA A 115 -30.74 9.50 -7.54
CA ALA A 115 -30.20 10.80 -7.93
C ALA A 115 -30.43 11.84 -6.82
N GLY A 116 -29.45 12.73 -6.62
CA GLY A 116 -29.58 13.83 -5.67
C GLY A 116 -30.73 14.77 -6.03
N ALA A 117 -31.32 15.41 -5.03
CA ALA A 117 -32.29 16.48 -5.23
C ALA A 117 -31.60 17.78 -5.69
N ALA A 118 -32.39 18.74 -6.17
CA ALA A 118 -31.86 20.07 -6.50
C ALA A 118 -31.23 20.73 -5.25
N GLY A 119 -29.98 21.19 -5.37
CA GLY A 119 -29.23 21.76 -4.24
C GLY A 119 -28.39 20.74 -3.46
N GLN A 120 -28.34 19.48 -3.90
CA GLN A 120 -27.46 18.46 -3.34
C GLN A 120 -26.20 18.26 -4.18
N LEU A 121 -25.10 17.96 -3.50
CA LEU A 121 -23.84 17.56 -4.12
C LEU A 121 -23.44 16.18 -3.59
N LEU A 122 -22.79 15.39 -4.45
CA LEU A 122 -22.28 14.07 -4.08
C LEU A 122 -20.92 14.23 -3.43
N PHE A 123 -20.77 13.68 -2.22
CA PHE A 123 -19.51 13.69 -1.48
C PHE A 123 -19.09 12.28 -1.13
N ASN A 124 -17.78 12.05 -1.11
CA ASN A 124 -17.22 10.81 -0.62
C ASN A 124 -16.96 10.93 0.88
N SER A 125 -17.63 10.11 1.68
CA SER A 125 -17.33 10.02 3.10
C SER A 125 -15.99 9.33 3.33
N SER A 126 -15.36 9.57 4.49
CA SER A 126 -14.14 8.85 4.89
C SER A 126 -14.33 7.33 5.05
N ALA A 127 -15.59 6.85 5.02
CA ALA A 127 -15.95 5.45 5.04
C ALA A 127 -16.05 4.81 3.63
N GLY A 128 -15.70 5.56 2.56
CA GLY A 128 -15.72 5.03 1.18
C GLY A 128 -17.11 4.90 0.58
N MET A 129 -18.12 5.50 1.21
CA MET A 129 -19.47 5.61 0.67
C MET A 129 -19.68 7.02 0.12
N ALA A 130 -20.13 7.11 -1.13
CA ALA A 130 -20.59 8.37 -1.68
C ALA A 130 -22.02 8.65 -1.19
N ALA A 131 -22.29 9.86 -0.73
CA ALA A 131 -23.60 10.27 -0.22
C ALA A 131 -23.96 11.68 -0.72
N TRP A 132 -25.25 11.91 -0.93
CA TRP A 132 -25.75 13.25 -1.24
C TRP A 132 -25.83 14.07 0.05
N SER A 133 -25.27 15.28 0.02
CA SER A 133 -25.42 16.26 1.10
C SER A 133 -26.00 17.54 0.52
N ASP A 134 -26.88 18.17 1.28
CA ASP A 134 -27.33 19.53 0.97
C ASP A 134 -26.13 20.47 1.03
N ILE A 135 -26.05 21.40 0.06
CA ILE A 135 -25.00 22.43 0.05
C ILE A 135 -25.03 23.21 1.37
N GLY A 136 -26.23 23.46 1.91
CA GLY A 136 -26.45 24.16 3.18
C GLY A 136 -25.78 23.49 4.37
N ASP A 137 -25.82 22.16 4.46
CA ASP A 137 -25.21 21.40 5.56
C ASP A 137 -23.69 21.32 5.43
N LEU A 138 -23.17 21.29 4.19
CA LEU A 138 -21.72 21.32 3.94
C LEU A 138 -21.09 22.65 4.35
N ILE A 139 -21.85 23.74 4.24
CA ILE A 139 -21.42 25.09 4.62
C ILE A 139 -21.89 25.49 6.02
N ALA A 140 -22.79 24.72 6.65
CA ALA A 140 -23.24 24.96 8.01
C ALA A 140 -22.11 24.68 9.00
N GLY A 141 -21.57 25.75 9.60
CA GLY A 141 -20.38 25.69 10.47
C GLY A 141 -19.08 26.13 9.79
N GLN A 142 -19.11 26.41 8.48
CA GLN A 142 -18.14 27.32 7.88
C GLN A 142 -18.55 28.73 8.34
N ASP A 143 -18.01 29.16 9.48
CA ASP A 143 -18.13 30.56 9.88
C ASP A 143 -17.74 31.43 8.68
N PHE A 144 -18.56 32.42 8.32
CA PHE A 144 -18.13 33.44 7.37
C PHE A 144 -16.82 34.03 7.88
N GLY A 145 -15.72 33.69 7.22
CA GLY A 145 -14.39 33.87 7.77
C GLY A 145 -13.75 32.59 8.33
N ALA A 146 -13.74 31.45 7.64
CA ALA A 146 -12.57 30.59 7.76
C ALA A 146 -11.36 31.30 7.12
N VAL A 147 -10.13 31.03 7.58
CA VAL A 147 -8.94 31.51 6.87
C VAL A 147 -9.00 31.03 5.41
N GLY A 148 -8.81 31.94 4.44
CA GLY A 148 -9.02 31.66 3.02
C GLY A 148 -10.38 32.09 2.47
N THR A 149 -11.30 32.59 3.31
CA THR A 149 -12.63 33.04 2.88
C THR A 149 -12.59 34.46 2.33
N TYR A 150 -13.25 34.68 1.19
CA TYR A 150 -13.46 35.99 0.60
C TYR A 150 -14.83 36.55 1.00
N ALA A 151 -14.90 37.81 1.41
CA ALA A 151 -16.16 38.49 1.73
C ALA A 151 -16.14 39.95 1.25
N PHE A 152 -17.28 40.46 0.80
CA PHE A 152 -17.49 41.88 0.57
C PHE A 152 -17.89 42.54 1.89
N LEU A 153 -17.06 43.45 2.39
CA LEU A 153 -17.26 44.11 3.67
C LEU A 153 -17.18 45.63 3.52
N THR A 154 -17.79 46.33 4.46
CA THR A 154 -17.70 47.78 4.62
C THR A 154 -16.96 48.12 5.91
N ASN A 155 -16.21 49.23 5.89
CA ASN A 155 -15.65 49.83 7.10
C ASN A 155 -16.28 51.23 7.26
N PRO A 156 -17.18 51.44 8.24
CA PRO A 156 -17.90 52.71 8.40
C PRO A 156 -17.01 53.91 8.66
N VAL A 157 -15.82 53.68 9.23
CA VAL A 157 -14.91 54.74 9.68
C VAL A 157 -13.88 55.07 8.60
N ALA A 158 -13.70 54.20 7.61
CA ALA A 158 -12.73 54.38 6.53
C ALA A 158 -13.33 55.17 5.36
N THR A 159 -12.64 56.25 4.96
CA THR A 159 -12.93 56.94 3.70
C THR A 159 -12.27 56.22 2.51
N ALA A 160 -12.68 56.60 1.31
CA ALA A 160 -12.22 56.08 0.03
C ALA A 160 -10.70 55.92 -0.10
N ASP A 161 -9.93 56.80 0.54
CA ASP A 161 -8.47 56.90 0.40
C ASP A 161 -7.72 56.16 1.52
N THR A 162 -8.45 55.57 2.47
CA THR A 162 -7.86 54.92 3.66
C THR A 162 -7.83 53.40 3.55
N ILE A 163 -8.58 52.79 2.61
CA ILE A 163 -8.51 51.35 2.35
C ILE A 163 -7.49 51.07 1.25
N VAL A 164 -6.32 50.57 1.65
CA VAL A 164 -5.23 50.18 0.76
C VAL A 164 -5.26 48.67 0.52
N ALA A 165 -5.26 48.24 -0.75
CA ALA A 165 -5.16 46.82 -1.11
C ALA A 165 -3.85 46.21 -0.59
N GLY A 166 -3.90 44.95 -0.15
CA GLY A 166 -2.83 44.25 0.54
C GLY A 166 -2.69 44.59 2.03
N SER A 167 -3.34 45.65 2.52
CA SER A 167 -3.30 46.00 3.94
C SER A 167 -4.25 45.14 4.77
N THR A 168 -3.95 45.04 6.06
CA THR A 168 -4.67 44.17 7.01
C THR A 168 -5.54 45.00 7.95
N TYR A 169 -6.74 44.50 8.25
CA TYR A 169 -7.75 45.14 9.07
C TYR A 169 -8.34 44.15 10.08
N ALA A 170 -8.66 44.64 11.27
CA ALA A 170 -9.38 43.86 12.28
C ALA A 170 -10.85 43.69 11.86
N GLY A 171 -11.36 42.46 11.93
CA GLY A 171 -12.76 42.15 11.60
C GLY A 171 -13.76 42.95 12.43
N SER A 172 -13.40 43.34 13.66
CA SER A 172 -14.26 44.12 14.56
C SER A 172 -14.63 45.50 14.03
N GLY A 173 -13.92 45.99 13.00
CA GLY A 173 -14.26 47.23 12.27
C GLY A 173 -14.90 47.00 10.91
N LEU A 174 -15.13 45.75 10.52
CA LEU A 174 -15.67 45.36 9.22
C LEU A 174 -17.04 44.74 9.38
N TYR A 175 -17.97 45.13 8.51
CA TYR A 175 -19.35 44.68 8.53
C TYR A 175 -19.72 44.11 7.17
N PRO A 176 -20.54 43.04 7.09
CA PRO A 176 -20.99 42.50 5.82
C PRO A 176 -21.61 43.59 4.93
N ALA A 177 -21.13 43.67 3.68
CA ALA A 177 -21.75 44.50 2.67
C ALA A 177 -22.92 43.72 2.03
N GLY A 178 -24.06 44.36 1.88
CA GLY A 178 -25.19 43.79 1.16
C GLY A 178 -25.06 43.98 -0.35
N ILE A 179 -25.77 43.16 -1.13
CA ILE A 179 -26.04 43.42 -2.54
C ILE A 179 -27.45 43.99 -2.62
N ARG A 180 -27.61 45.21 -3.17
CA ARG A 180 -28.94 45.74 -3.48
C ARG A 180 -29.28 45.36 -4.90
N ASN A 181 -30.39 44.66 -5.08
CA ASN A 181 -30.96 44.44 -6.41
C ASN A 181 -31.46 45.76 -6.96
N ASN A 182 -30.74 46.34 -7.92
CA ASN A 182 -31.06 47.64 -8.50
C ASN A 182 -31.94 47.47 -9.76
N ASN A 183 -32.98 46.64 -9.65
CA ASN A 183 -33.78 46.16 -10.78
C ASN A 183 -34.75 47.22 -11.36
N GLY A 184 -34.57 48.50 -11.02
CA GLY A 184 -35.47 49.58 -11.39
C GLY A 184 -35.10 50.33 -12.67
N VAL A 185 -33.86 50.22 -13.17
CA VAL A 185 -33.39 51.08 -14.29
C VAL A 185 -32.47 50.39 -15.30
N SER A 186 -31.80 49.29 -14.94
CA SER A 186 -30.98 48.51 -15.86
C SER A 186 -30.91 47.04 -15.42
N THR A 187 -31.41 46.15 -16.28
CA THR A 187 -31.24 44.69 -16.10
C THR A 187 -29.76 44.34 -16.04
N GLY A 188 -29.33 43.67 -14.96
CA GLY A 188 -27.96 43.17 -14.80
C GLY A 188 -27.01 44.10 -14.04
N SER A 189 -27.50 45.18 -13.42
CA SER A 189 -26.69 46.11 -12.62
C SER A 189 -26.99 45.99 -11.13
N ASP A 190 -26.65 44.85 -10.52
CA ASP A 190 -26.65 44.76 -9.06
C ASP A 190 -25.39 45.42 -8.51
N ASN A 191 -25.56 46.43 -7.65
CA ASN A 191 -24.43 47.13 -7.06
C ASN A 191 -24.29 46.70 -5.59
N PRO A 192 -23.06 46.47 -5.10
CA PRO A 192 -22.81 46.32 -3.67
C PRO A 192 -23.18 47.63 -2.98
N ASP A 193 -24.31 47.64 -2.29
CA ASP A 193 -24.89 48.86 -1.73
C ASP A 193 -24.33 49.16 -0.35
N THR A 194 -23.99 50.42 -0.18
CA THR A 194 -23.34 51.00 1.00
C THR A 194 -24.29 51.99 1.70
N ASN A 195 -25.51 52.15 1.18
CA ASN A 195 -26.43 53.17 1.64
C ASN A 195 -26.97 52.84 3.03
N ALA A 196 -26.57 53.66 4.00
CA ALA A 196 -27.06 53.65 5.38
C ALA A 196 -28.59 53.84 5.51
N ASP A 197 -29.31 54.21 4.45
CA ASP A 197 -30.78 54.39 4.46
C ASP A 197 -31.57 53.09 4.55
N ALA A 198 -30.96 51.93 4.26
CA ALA A 198 -31.50 50.65 4.67
C ALA A 198 -30.55 50.10 5.71
N GLY A 199 -30.87 50.25 7.00
CA GLY A 199 -30.05 49.86 8.15
C GLY A 199 -29.72 48.36 8.24
N ILE A 200 -29.09 47.80 7.21
CA ILE A 200 -28.77 46.39 7.04
C ILE A 200 -27.24 46.18 7.17
N CYS A 201 -26.42 47.09 6.63
CA CYS A 201 -24.96 46.98 6.71
C CYS A 201 -24.37 47.28 8.12
N HIS A 202 -25.12 47.95 9.00
CA HIS A 202 -24.73 48.17 10.40
C HIS A 202 -25.56 47.38 11.43
N ALA A 203 -26.59 46.66 10.98
CA ALA A 203 -27.41 45.83 11.86
C ALA A 203 -26.86 44.40 12.02
N LEU A 204 -25.89 44.02 11.19
CA LEU A 204 -25.21 42.74 11.30
C LEU A 204 -23.99 42.85 12.23
N PRO A 205 -23.65 41.79 12.99
CA PRO A 205 -22.44 41.77 13.80
C PRO A 205 -21.20 42.06 12.97
N ALA A 206 -20.22 42.74 13.60
CA ALA A 206 -18.90 42.90 13.00
C ALA A 206 -18.25 41.54 12.76
N MET A 207 -17.39 41.45 11.74
CA MET A 207 -16.68 40.22 11.42
C MET A 207 -15.67 39.88 12.54
N SER A 208 -15.28 38.61 12.64
CA SER A 208 -14.19 38.19 13.53
C SER A 208 -12.88 38.04 12.77
N GLY A 209 -11.76 37.98 13.48
CA GLY A 209 -10.45 37.67 12.89
C GLY A 209 -9.78 38.82 12.14
N THR A 210 -8.83 38.46 11.28
CA THR A 210 -7.93 39.38 10.58
C THR A 210 -8.15 39.27 9.07
N TRP A 211 -8.37 40.42 8.42
CA TRP A 211 -8.80 40.48 7.02
C TRP A 211 -7.84 41.33 6.19
N GLN A 212 -7.43 40.82 5.02
CA GLN A 212 -6.62 41.54 4.05
C GLN A 212 -7.51 42.15 2.96
N ALA A 213 -7.40 43.44 2.70
CA ALA A 213 -8.12 44.10 1.62
C ALA A 213 -7.57 43.65 0.26
N MET A 214 -8.40 43.13 -0.62
CA MET A 214 -8.02 42.64 -1.96
C MET A 214 -8.33 43.67 -3.06
N GLY A 215 -9.29 44.55 -2.83
CA GLY A 215 -9.64 45.63 -3.74
C GLY A 215 -10.97 46.28 -3.38
N SER A 216 -11.11 47.58 -3.66
CA SER A 216 -12.33 48.35 -3.36
C SER A 216 -13.04 48.78 -4.62
N PHE A 217 -14.37 48.72 -4.62
CA PHE A 217 -15.18 49.41 -5.61
C PHE A 217 -15.48 50.84 -5.14
N THR A 218 -15.36 51.83 -6.02
CA THR A 218 -15.67 53.23 -5.71
C THR A 218 -16.93 53.62 -6.47
N GLU A 219 -18.04 53.83 -5.78
CA GLU A 219 -19.15 54.58 -6.36
C GLU A 219 -18.74 56.05 -6.48
N THR A 220 -19.00 56.67 -7.63
CA THR A 220 -18.66 58.08 -7.94
C THR A 220 -19.41 59.10 -7.05
N LEU A 221 -20.28 58.65 -6.14
CA LEU A 221 -21.09 59.48 -5.26
C LEU A 221 -20.38 59.67 -3.92
N THR A 222 -20.03 60.92 -3.64
CA THR A 222 -18.96 61.40 -2.73
C THR A 222 -19.17 61.22 -1.22
N ARG A 223 -20.03 60.32 -0.75
CA ARG A 223 -20.36 60.22 0.70
C ARG A 223 -20.58 58.83 1.28
N ARG A 224 -20.27 57.75 0.56
CA ARG A 224 -20.58 56.39 1.04
C ARG A 224 -19.33 55.60 1.40
N SER A 225 -19.40 54.85 2.50
CA SER A 225 -18.37 53.89 2.93
C SER A 225 -18.14 52.87 1.81
N LYS A 226 -16.90 52.62 1.38
CA LYS A 226 -16.64 51.71 0.25
C LYS A 226 -16.90 50.25 0.62
N THR A 227 -17.54 49.51 -0.29
CA THR A 227 -17.50 48.05 -0.27
C THR A 227 -16.16 47.57 -0.82
N THR A 228 -15.46 46.78 -0.02
CA THR A 228 -14.15 46.23 -0.34
C THR A 228 -14.21 44.72 -0.24
N LEU A 229 -13.58 44.03 -1.19
CA LEU A 229 -13.36 42.59 -1.10
C LEU A 229 -12.22 42.34 -0.10
N TYR A 230 -12.47 41.50 0.89
CA TYR A 230 -11.47 41.08 1.86
C TYR A 230 -11.26 39.57 1.82
N LEU A 231 -10.03 39.15 2.09
CA LEU A 231 -9.66 37.76 2.36
C LEU A 231 -9.36 37.61 3.85
N ARG A 232 -10.00 36.68 4.56
CA ARG A 232 -9.62 36.39 5.94
C ARG A 232 -8.31 35.60 5.95
N ILE A 233 -7.33 36.10 6.67
CA ILE A 233 -5.97 35.51 6.73
C ILE A 233 -5.66 34.85 8.07
N LEU A 234 -6.37 35.20 9.16
CA LEU A 234 -6.28 34.59 10.50
C LEU A 234 -7.63 34.68 11.23
#